data_AF-A0A945ZKZ7-F1
#
_entry.id   AF-A0A945ZKZ7-F1
#
_cell.length_a   1.000
_cell.length_b   1.000
_cell.length_c   1.000
_cell.angle_alpha   90.00
_cell.angle_beta   90.00
_cell.angle_gamma   90.00
#
_symmetry.space_group_name_H-M   'P 1'
#
loop_
_entity.id
_entity.type
_entity.pdbx_description
1 polymer ?
#
loop_
_entity_poly.entity_id
_entity_poly.type
_entity_poly.pdbx_seq_one_letter_code
_entity_poly.pdbx_strand_id
1 'polypeptide(L)'
;MKIPKVYEPTTVITDLILALMGFVFGYHLLLIYGERGFDFHFYWAWGFIVTGLGAFFGATSHGFGPHFTTLIKNILWKGTMLFIGLSGWFFAMGTAIFILSPSVFDLVRWILIVSIIVYMVYVFRDDRFIIAIRYYFPLMIFIMLEMLYQFSIGYSMGSAYVAVGVLVSLAGAGVQASEFSIHEHFNHNDLFHVIQMMGMIFMYLGGLDIGMYVN
;
A
#
# COMPACT_ATOMS: atom_id res chain seq x y z
N MET A 1 -16.72 -15.21 -28.71
CA MET A 1 -17.43 -15.28 -27.42
C MET A 1 -17.87 -13.88 -27.02
N LYS A 2 -19.02 -13.71 -26.36
CA LYS A 2 -19.42 -12.39 -25.82
C LYS A 2 -18.62 -12.12 -24.55
N ILE A 3 -18.06 -10.91 -24.41
CA ILE A 3 -17.38 -10.49 -23.20
C ILE A 3 -18.44 -10.42 -22.07
N PRO A 4 -18.21 -11.06 -20.91
CA PRO A 4 -19.09 -10.94 -19.75
C PRO A 4 -19.28 -9.48 -19.31
N LYS A 5 -20.39 -9.15 -18.64
CA LYS A 5 -20.62 -7.79 -18.12
C LYS A 5 -19.55 -7.36 -17.11
N VAL A 6 -19.06 -8.31 -16.31
CA VAL A 6 -17.94 -8.15 -15.39
C VAL A 6 -16.92 -9.24 -15.73
N TYR A 7 -15.70 -8.85 -16.08
CA TYR A 7 -14.70 -9.76 -16.62
C TYR A 7 -14.09 -10.69 -15.57
N GLU A 8 -13.58 -10.15 -14.46
CA GLU A 8 -13.03 -10.92 -13.33
C GLU A 8 -13.80 -10.62 -12.04
N PRO A 9 -14.99 -11.23 -11.82
CA PRO A 9 -15.87 -10.86 -10.73
C PRO A 9 -15.26 -11.07 -9.33
N THR A 10 -14.51 -12.14 -9.11
CA THR A 10 -13.83 -12.40 -7.82
C THR A 10 -12.76 -11.34 -7.55
N THR A 11 -11.98 -10.97 -8.57
CA THR A 11 -10.91 -9.98 -8.44
C THR A 11 -11.48 -8.60 -8.16
N VAL A 12 -12.59 -8.24 -8.82
CA VAL A 12 -13.35 -7.02 -8.52
C VAL A 12 -13.80 -6.98 -7.07
N ILE A 13 -14.40 -8.06 -6.57
CA ILE A 13 -14.90 -8.10 -5.20
C ILE A 13 -13.75 -7.96 -4.19
N THR A 14 -12.66 -8.69 -4.38
CA THR A 14 -11.51 -8.65 -3.48
C THR A 14 -10.81 -7.29 -3.50
N ASP A 15 -10.69 -6.65 -4.67
CA ASP A 15 -10.19 -5.26 -4.77
C ASP A 15 -11.12 -4.26 -4.07
N LEU A 16 -12.44 -4.38 -4.22
CA LEU A 16 -13.38 -3.48 -3.55
C LEU A 16 -13.33 -3.63 -2.03
N ILE A 17 -13.07 -4.83 -1.51
CA ILE A 17 -12.84 -5.04 -0.07
C ILE A 17 -11.55 -4.33 0.36
N LEU A 18 -10.46 -4.47 -0.38
CA LEU A 18 -9.21 -3.74 -0.10
C LEU A 18 -9.40 -2.22 -0.16
N ALA A 19 -10.16 -1.73 -1.15
CA ALA A 19 -10.50 -0.32 -1.28
C ALA A 19 -11.24 0.19 -0.04
N LEU A 20 -12.28 -0.54 0.38
CA LEU A 20 -13.04 -0.21 1.58
C LEU A 20 -12.17 -0.23 2.83
N MET A 21 -11.32 -1.25 3.01
CA MET A 21 -10.38 -1.32 4.13
C MET A 21 -9.43 -0.13 4.14
N GLY A 22 -8.85 0.23 3.00
CA GLY A 22 -7.96 1.38 2.88
C GLY A 22 -8.64 2.70 3.29
N PHE A 23 -9.87 2.92 2.83
CA PHE A 23 -10.62 4.12 3.21
C PHE A 23 -11.03 4.13 4.69
N VAL A 24 -11.49 3.00 5.23
CA VAL A 24 -11.91 2.90 6.64
C VAL A 24 -10.72 3.07 7.58
N PHE A 25 -9.63 2.35 7.34
CA PHE A 25 -8.42 2.42 8.17
C PHE A 25 -7.80 3.81 8.10
N GLY A 26 -7.68 4.37 6.89
CA GLY A 26 -7.15 5.71 6.70
C GLY A 26 -8.01 6.79 7.36
N TYR A 27 -9.34 6.72 7.21
CA TYR A 27 -10.24 7.66 7.87
C TYR A 27 -10.11 7.59 9.40
N HIS A 28 -10.07 6.39 9.98
CA HIS A 28 -9.92 6.24 11.42
C HIS A 28 -8.60 6.84 11.93
N LEU A 29 -7.49 6.60 11.21
CA LEU A 29 -6.19 7.17 11.57
C LEU A 29 -6.13 8.70 11.38
N LEU A 30 -6.89 9.27 10.44
CA LEU A 30 -7.05 10.73 10.34
C LEU A 30 -7.79 11.32 11.55
N LEU A 31 -8.79 10.63 12.10
CA LEU A 31 -9.46 11.06 13.33
C LEU A 31 -8.48 11.07 14.50
N ILE A 32 -7.69 10.00 14.65
CA ILE A 32 -6.63 9.91 15.67
C ILE A 32 -5.58 11.02 15.48
N TYR A 33 -5.19 11.30 14.22
CA TYR A 33 -4.31 12.43 13.92
C TYR A 33 -4.91 13.77 14.37
N GLY A 34 -6.19 14.01 14.10
CA GLY A 34 -6.88 15.23 14.51
C GLY A 34 -6.93 15.43 16.03
N GLU A 35 -7.00 14.33 16.79
CA GLU A 35 -7.00 14.37 18.25
C GLU A 35 -5.59 14.51 18.85
N ARG A 36 -4.59 13.84 18.28
CA ARG A 36 -3.24 13.72 18.87
C ARG A 36 -2.20 14.64 18.26
N GLY A 37 -2.39 15.09 17.02
CA GLY A 37 -1.41 15.88 16.27
C GLY A 37 -0.11 15.14 15.92
N PHE A 38 -0.05 13.81 16.09
CA PHE A 38 1.17 13.05 15.81
C PHE A 38 1.27 12.68 14.33
N ASP A 39 2.18 13.33 13.60
CA ASP A 39 2.35 13.26 12.13
C ASP A 39 2.50 11.84 11.57
N PHE A 40 3.00 10.88 12.35
CA PHE A 40 2.99 9.47 11.96
C PHE A 40 1.60 9.02 11.48
N HIS A 41 0.55 9.34 12.24
CA HIS A 41 -0.83 8.96 11.90
C HIS A 41 -1.31 9.63 10.61
N PHE A 42 -0.89 10.86 10.32
CA PHE A 42 -1.23 11.53 9.07
C PHE A 42 -0.68 10.76 7.87
N TYR A 43 0.63 10.45 7.89
CA TYR A 43 1.25 9.70 6.80
C TYR A 43 0.72 8.28 6.69
N TRP A 44 0.52 7.59 7.82
CA TRP A 44 -0.02 6.23 7.85
C TRP A 44 -1.46 6.18 7.30
N ALA A 45 -2.29 7.16 7.68
CA ALA A 45 -3.65 7.29 7.19
C ALA A 45 -3.71 7.49 5.69
N TRP A 46 -2.92 8.42 5.16
CA TRP A 46 -2.86 8.67 3.73
C TRP A 46 -2.31 7.47 2.97
N GLY A 47 -1.34 6.74 3.52
CA GLY A 47 -0.87 5.47 2.99
C GLY A 47 -2.01 4.50 2.72
N PHE A 48 -2.89 4.30 3.70
CA PHE A 48 -4.09 3.46 3.53
C PHE A 48 -5.09 4.01 2.51
N ILE A 49 -5.35 5.33 2.52
CA ILE A 49 -6.28 5.96 1.57
C ILE A 49 -5.80 5.77 0.13
N VAL A 50 -4.52 6.01 -0.14
CA VAL A 50 -3.99 5.83 -1.51
C VAL A 50 -3.88 4.36 -1.90
N THR A 51 -3.61 3.44 -0.97
CA THR A 51 -3.77 2.00 -1.23
C THR A 51 -5.21 1.68 -1.65
N GLY A 52 -6.20 2.26 -0.95
CA GLY A 52 -7.61 2.07 -1.28
C GLY A 52 -8.00 2.63 -2.65
N LEU A 53 -7.45 3.79 -3.04
CA LEU A 53 -7.61 4.34 -4.39
C LEU A 53 -6.99 3.42 -5.45
N GLY A 54 -5.81 2.86 -5.18
CA GLY A 54 -5.15 1.89 -6.07
C GLY A 54 -5.99 0.64 -6.30
N ALA A 55 -6.54 0.06 -5.22
CA ALA A 55 -7.43 -1.09 -5.28
C ALA A 55 -8.75 -0.77 -6.00
N PHE A 56 -9.33 0.42 -5.80
CA PHE A 56 -10.53 0.84 -6.55
C PHE A 56 -10.27 0.96 -8.06
N PHE A 57 -9.10 1.46 -8.46
CA PHE A 57 -8.68 1.49 -9.85
C PHE A 57 -8.45 0.06 -10.39
N GLY A 58 -7.87 -0.82 -9.57
CA GLY A 58 -7.76 -2.26 -9.81
C GLY A 58 -9.12 -2.91 -10.11
N ALA A 59 -10.09 -2.77 -9.22
CA ALA A 59 -11.46 -3.26 -9.40
C ALA A 59 -12.08 -2.77 -10.70
N THR A 60 -11.90 -1.49 -11.02
CA THR A 60 -12.45 -0.89 -12.24
C THR A 60 -11.81 -1.51 -13.49
N SER A 61 -10.50 -1.74 -13.46
CA SER A 61 -9.75 -2.39 -14.55
C SER A 61 -10.12 -3.87 -14.71
N HIS A 62 -10.13 -4.65 -13.63
CA HIS A 62 -10.47 -6.08 -13.65
C HIS A 62 -11.94 -6.33 -13.99
N GLY A 63 -12.85 -5.43 -13.61
CA GLY A 63 -14.28 -5.59 -13.89
C GLY A 63 -14.65 -5.19 -15.31
N PHE A 64 -14.24 -3.99 -15.72
CA PHE A 64 -14.75 -3.34 -16.92
C PHE A 64 -13.67 -3.08 -17.97
N GLY A 65 -12.41 -3.40 -17.69
CA GLY A 65 -11.26 -3.20 -18.57
C GLY A 65 -11.53 -3.59 -20.01
N PRO A 66 -11.99 -4.82 -20.31
CA PRO A 66 -12.24 -5.24 -21.69
C PRO A 66 -13.26 -4.38 -22.47
N HIS A 67 -14.16 -3.68 -21.77
CA HIS A 67 -15.17 -2.79 -22.35
C HIS A 67 -14.66 -1.36 -22.57
N PHE A 68 -13.49 -1.02 -22.04
CA PHE A 68 -12.93 0.32 -22.13
C PHE A 68 -12.08 0.57 -23.38
N THR A 69 -12.06 1.84 -23.79
CA THR A 69 -11.12 2.33 -24.81
C THR A 69 -9.69 2.24 -24.29
N THR A 70 -8.72 2.22 -25.20
CA THR A 70 -7.28 2.24 -24.85
C THR A 70 -6.91 3.40 -23.94
N LEU A 71 -7.53 4.58 -24.14
CA LEU A 71 -7.30 5.75 -23.30
C LEU A 71 -7.68 5.48 -21.84
N ILE A 72 -8.88 4.95 -21.60
CA ILE A 72 -9.36 4.68 -20.23
C ILE A 72 -8.51 3.59 -19.58
N LYS A 73 -8.16 2.53 -20.31
CA LYS A 73 -7.24 1.48 -19.82
C LYS A 73 -5.91 2.07 -19.35
N ASN A 74 -5.32 2.96 -20.15
CA ASN A 74 -4.05 3.61 -19.81
C ASN A 74 -4.18 4.53 -18.59
N ILE A 75 -5.29 5.27 -18.45
CA ILE A 75 -5.53 6.12 -17.28
C ILE A 75 -5.66 5.28 -16.01
N LEU A 76 -6.45 4.19 -16.06
CA LEU A 76 -6.62 3.30 -14.91
C LEU A 76 -5.29 2.65 -14.53
N TRP A 77 -4.56 2.12 -15.50
CA TRP A 77 -3.27 1.48 -15.26
C TRP A 77 -2.24 2.43 -14.65
N LYS A 78 -2.06 3.62 -15.23
CA LYS A 78 -1.14 4.63 -14.67
C LYS A 78 -1.60 5.13 -13.31
N GLY A 79 -2.91 5.29 -13.10
CA GLY A 79 -3.48 5.60 -11.79
C GLY A 79 -3.10 4.55 -10.74
N THR A 80 -3.31 3.26 -11.03
CA THR A 80 -2.91 2.16 -10.15
C THR A 80 -1.42 2.21 -9.83
N MET A 81 -0.55 2.37 -10.83
CA MET A 81 0.90 2.48 -10.64
C MET A 81 1.26 3.65 -9.71
N LEU A 82 0.71 4.84 -9.97
CA LEU A 82 0.95 6.02 -9.15
C LEU A 82 0.49 5.80 -7.71
N PHE A 83 -0.69 5.24 -7.49
CA PHE A 83 -1.21 4.99 -6.13
C PHE A 83 -0.38 3.95 -5.36
N ILE A 84 0.12 2.91 -6.02
CA ILE A 84 1.05 1.95 -5.41
C ILE A 84 2.32 2.68 -4.94
N GLY A 85 2.92 3.51 -5.81
CA GLY A 85 4.11 4.29 -5.45
C GLY A 85 3.86 5.27 -4.31
N LEU A 86 2.77 6.04 -4.37
CA LEU A 86 2.37 6.95 -3.30
C LEU A 86 2.16 6.22 -1.97
N SER A 87 1.55 5.03 -1.97
CA SER A 87 1.31 4.27 -0.73
C SER A 87 2.62 3.92 -0.03
N GLY A 88 3.59 3.39 -0.78
CA GLY A 88 4.91 3.10 -0.25
C GLY A 88 5.63 4.34 0.27
N TRP A 89 5.51 5.46 -0.45
CA TRP A 89 6.08 6.75 -0.03
C TRP A 89 5.46 7.25 1.28
N PHE A 90 4.14 7.20 1.43
CA PHE A 90 3.44 7.61 2.64
C PHE A 90 3.85 6.75 3.85
N PHE A 91 3.85 5.42 3.70
CA PHE A 91 4.27 4.53 4.78
C PHE A 91 5.76 4.70 5.15
N ALA A 92 6.62 4.95 4.17
CA ALA A 92 8.03 5.25 4.41
C ALA A 92 8.23 6.60 5.11
N MET A 93 7.48 7.63 4.73
CA MET A 93 7.53 8.95 5.38
C MET A 93 7.04 8.87 6.83
N GLY A 94 5.94 8.14 7.07
CA GLY A 94 5.43 7.86 8.41
C GLY A 94 6.47 7.13 9.27
N THR A 95 7.10 6.10 8.73
CA THR A 95 8.16 5.37 9.42
C THR A 95 9.36 6.27 9.71
N ALA A 96 9.81 7.06 8.73
CA ALA A 96 10.94 7.97 8.88
C ALA A 96 10.71 9.03 9.96
N ILE A 97 9.53 9.69 10.00
CA ILE A 97 9.23 10.71 11.01
C ILE A 97 9.11 10.11 12.42
N PHE A 98 8.71 8.84 12.50
CA PHE A 98 8.58 8.12 13.76
C PHE A 98 9.93 7.76 14.39
N ILE A 99 10.91 7.33 13.58
CA ILE A 99 12.14 6.70 14.09
C ILE A 99 13.37 7.62 14.05
N LEU A 100 13.43 8.57 13.12
CA LEU A 100 14.66 9.32 12.84
C LEU A 100 14.73 10.59 13.69
N SER A 101 15.95 10.99 14.06
CA SER A 101 16.17 12.31 14.65
C SER A 101 15.83 13.42 13.65
N PRO A 102 15.47 14.64 14.10
CA PRO A 102 15.00 15.70 13.20
C PRO A 102 15.95 16.04 12.04
N SER A 103 17.27 16.04 12.26
CA SER A 103 18.25 16.32 11.22
C SER A 103 18.36 15.21 10.18
N VAL A 104 18.27 13.95 10.61
CA VAL A 104 18.29 12.78 9.71
C VAL A 104 16.96 12.67 8.97
N PHE A 105 15.84 12.93 9.64
CA PHE A 105 14.52 12.99 9.03
C PHE A 105 14.47 14.03 7.91
N ASP A 106 15.00 15.24 8.11
CA ASP A 106 14.98 16.28 7.07
C ASP A 106 15.69 15.84 5.79
N LEU A 107 16.86 15.21 5.92
CA LEU A 107 17.59 14.63 4.79
C LEU A 107 16.79 13.51 4.11
N VAL A 108 16.29 12.54 4.88
CA VAL A 108 15.53 11.39 4.36
C VAL A 108 14.23 11.85 3.69
N ARG A 109 13.55 12.85 4.25
CA ARG A 109 12.35 13.47 3.68
C ARG A 109 12.60 13.97 2.27
N TRP A 110 13.69 14.72 2.06
CA TRP A 110 14.04 15.21 0.73
C TRP A 110 14.40 14.08 -0.24
N ILE A 111 15.11 13.05 0.22
CA ILE A 111 15.39 11.85 -0.58
C ILE A 111 14.09 11.17 -1.02
N LEU A 112 13.14 10.98 -0.11
CA LEU A 112 11.83 10.37 -0.41
C LEU A 112 11.02 11.26 -1.37
N ILE A 113 11.01 12.59 -1.20
CA ILE A 113 10.33 13.53 -2.11
C ILE A 113 10.92 13.45 -3.53
N VAL A 114 12.24 13.49 -3.65
CA VAL A 114 12.90 13.37 -4.96
C VAL A 114 12.62 12.00 -5.57
N SER A 115 12.70 10.93 -4.78
CA SER A 115 12.48 9.56 -5.28
C SER A 115 11.07 9.37 -5.85
N ILE A 116 10.03 9.89 -5.18
CA ILE A 116 8.66 9.77 -5.68
C ILE A 116 8.45 10.60 -6.94
N ILE A 117 9.01 11.81 -7.02
CA ILE A 117 8.91 12.65 -8.23
C ILE A 117 9.56 11.94 -9.43
N VAL A 118 10.76 11.38 -9.24
CA VAL A 118 11.47 10.62 -10.29
C VAL A 118 10.64 9.41 -10.71
N TYR A 119 10.10 8.65 -9.74
CA TYR A 119 9.23 7.51 -10.00
C TYR A 119 7.99 7.90 -10.83
N MET A 120 7.24 8.92 -10.40
CA MET A 120 6.03 9.35 -11.08
C MET A 120 6.33 9.77 -12.52
N VAL A 121 7.37 10.58 -12.74
CA VAL A 121 7.80 10.99 -14.09
C VAL A 121 8.17 9.77 -14.95
N TYR A 122 8.84 8.78 -14.36
CA TYR A 122 9.25 7.58 -15.09
C TYR A 122 8.05 6.71 -15.49
N VAL A 123 7.03 6.56 -14.63
CA VAL A 123 5.78 5.82 -14.95
C VAL A 123 5.07 6.39 -16.19
N PHE A 124 5.19 7.70 -16.47
CA PHE A 124 4.62 8.25 -17.69
C PHE A 124 5.31 7.79 -18.98
N ARG A 125 6.59 7.36 -18.90
CA ARG A 125 7.38 6.87 -20.03
C ARG A 125 7.35 5.34 -20.15
N ASP A 126 7.34 4.64 -19.02
CA ASP A 126 7.37 3.19 -18.92
C ASP A 126 6.51 2.75 -17.74
N ASP A 127 5.33 2.21 -18.05
CA ASP A 127 4.32 1.79 -17.09
C ASP A 127 4.33 0.28 -16.85
N ARG A 128 5.41 -0.43 -17.21
CA ARG A 128 5.52 -1.85 -16.86
C ARG A 128 5.45 -2.02 -15.34
N PHE A 129 4.67 -2.99 -14.87
CA PHE A 129 4.42 -3.20 -13.43
C PHE A 129 5.70 -3.36 -12.60
N ILE A 130 6.76 -3.94 -13.18
CA ILE A 130 8.09 -4.06 -12.56
C ILE A 130 8.67 -2.72 -12.08
N ILE A 131 8.28 -1.60 -12.69
CA ILE A 131 8.70 -0.26 -12.28
C ILE A 131 8.12 0.10 -10.91
N ALA A 132 6.85 -0.24 -10.65
CA ALA A 132 6.24 -0.07 -9.33
C ALA A 132 6.94 -0.97 -8.30
N ILE A 133 7.21 -2.23 -8.63
CA ILE A 133 7.92 -3.17 -7.75
C ILE A 133 9.30 -2.62 -7.36
N ARG A 134 10.10 -2.17 -8.34
CA ARG A 134 11.45 -1.64 -8.10
C ARG A 134 11.47 -0.42 -7.19
N TYR A 135 10.42 0.40 -7.23
CA TYR A 135 10.30 1.58 -6.38
C TYR A 135 9.77 1.24 -4.99
N TYR A 136 8.69 0.46 -4.92
CA TYR A 136 7.97 0.14 -3.69
C TYR A 136 8.74 -0.86 -2.80
N PHE A 137 9.41 -1.86 -3.39
CA PHE A 137 10.07 -2.92 -2.64
C PHE A 137 11.16 -2.41 -1.67
N PRO A 138 12.09 -1.52 -2.06
CA PRO A 138 13.06 -0.94 -1.12
C PRO A 138 12.41 -0.18 0.03
N LEU A 139 11.28 0.50 -0.20
CA LEU A 139 10.54 1.21 0.83
C LEU A 139 9.94 0.23 1.84
N MET A 140 9.42 -0.91 1.39
CA MET A 140 8.90 -1.96 2.28
C MET A 140 9.99 -2.60 3.12
N ILE A 141 11.16 -2.86 2.53
CA ILE A 141 12.31 -3.37 3.29
C ILE A 141 12.77 -2.36 4.34
N PHE A 142 12.83 -1.07 3.99
CA PHE A 142 13.12 -0.01 4.96
C PHE A 142 12.12 -0.02 6.12
N ILE A 143 10.81 0.01 5.83
CA ILE A 143 9.77 0.00 6.87
C ILE A 143 9.90 -1.23 7.77
N MET A 144 10.06 -2.42 7.17
CA MET A 144 10.14 -3.67 7.91
C MET A 144 11.35 -3.72 8.84
N LEU A 145 12.54 -3.36 8.34
CA LEU A 145 13.78 -3.40 9.13
C LEU A 145 13.74 -2.41 10.29
N GLU A 146 13.26 -1.20 10.05
CA GLU A 146 13.17 -0.18 11.10
C GLU A 146 12.15 -0.55 12.16
N MET A 147 10.99 -1.08 11.76
CA MET A 147 9.97 -1.52 12.71
C MET A 147 10.41 -2.74 13.52
N LEU A 148 11.17 -3.66 12.92
CA LEU A 148 11.81 -4.76 13.67
C LEU A 148 12.84 -4.24 14.67
N TYR A 149 13.64 -3.24 14.28
CA TYR A 149 14.59 -2.61 15.19
C TYR A 149 13.88 -1.94 16.37
N GLN A 150 12.84 -1.14 16.13
CA GLN A 150 12.04 -0.48 17.18
C GLN A 150 11.40 -1.50 18.13
N PHE A 151 10.90 -2.61 17.60
CA PHE A 151 10.42 -3.71 18.43
C PHE A 151 11.55 -4.34 19.26
N SER A 152 12.73 -4.58 18.67
CA SER A 152 13.86 -5.22 19.36
C SER A 152 14.38 -4.43 20.55
N ILE A 153 14.24 -3.10 20.54
CA ILE A 153 14.62 -2.21 21.63
C ILE A 153 13.46 -1.92 22.61
N GLY A 154 12.32 -2.58 22.44
CA GLY A 154 11.18 -2.54 23.37
C GLY A 154 10.28 -1.31 23.24
N TYR A 155 10.29 -0.62 22.10
CA TYR A 155 9.55 0.63 21.95
C TYR A 155 8.02 0.43 21.90
N SER A 156 7.53 -0.47 21.04
CA SER A 156 6.09 -0.71 20.85
C SER A 156 5.82 -2.08 20.23
N MET A 157 4.74 -2.74 20.68
CA MET A 157 4.22 -3.95 20.02
C MET A 157 3.64 -3.62 18.64
N GLY A 158 3.16 -2.41 18.44
CA GLY A 158 2.74 -1.86 17.16
C GLY A 158 3.81 -1.97 16.08
N SER A 159 5.08 -1.74 16.42
CA SER A 159 6.18 -1.93 15.46
C SER A 159 6.30 -3.38 15.00
N ALA A 160 6.10 -4.37 15.88
CA ALA A 160 6.04 -5.78 15.47
C ALA A 160 4.86 -6.06 14.54
N TYR A 161 3.68 -5.49 14.81
CA TYR A 161 2.52 -5.62 13.93
C TYR A 161 2.79 -5.03 12.54
N VAL A 162 3.41 -3.84 12.45
CA VAL A 162 3.79 -3.27 11.16
C VAL A 162 4.76 -4.19 10.41
N ALA A 163 5.81 -4.69 11.07
CA ALA A 163 6.79 -5.57 10.45
C ALA A 163 6.15 -6.87 9.93
N VAL A 164 5.28 -7.50 10.73
CA VAL A 164 4.52 -8.69 10.32
C VAL A 164 3.59 -8.37 9.15
N GLY A 165 2.89 -7.23 9.19
CA GLY A 165 2.01 -6.79 8.11
C GLY A 165 2.75 -6.62 6.79
N VAL A 166 3.92 -5.96 6.82
CA VAL A 166 4.78 -5.82 5.64
C VAL A 166 5.29 -7.18 5.14
N LEU A 167 5.70 -8.08 6.03
CA LEU A 167 6.13 -9.43 5.65
C LEU A 167 4.99 -10.20 4.96
N VAL A 168 3.78 -10.14 5.50
CA VAL A 168 2.57 -10.75 4.90
C VAL A 168 2.30 -10.14 3.52
N SER A 169 2.38 -8.81 3.39
CA SER A 169 2.20 -8.13 2.11
C SER A 169 3.26 -8.53 1.06
N LEU A 170 4.53 -8.68 1.46
CA LEU A 170 5.60 -9.16 0.59
C LEU A 170 5.38 -10.62 0.18
N ALA A 171 4.93 -11.48 1.10
CA ALA A 171 4.57 -12.87 0.78
C ALA A 171 3.42 -12.94 -0.24
N GLY A 172 2.40 -12.09 -0.07
CA GLY A 172 1.32 -11.94 -1.04
C GLY A 172 1.85 -11.55 -2.41
N ALA A 173 2.72 -10.55 -2.50
CA ALA A 173 3.32 -10.13 -3.77
C ALA A 173 4.12 -11.28 -4.42
N GLY A 174 4.80 -12.10 -3.63
CA GLY A 174 5.47 -13.32 -4.10
C GLY A 174 4.48 -14.34 -4.70
N VAL A 175 3.33 -14.55 -4.05
CA VAL A 175 2.25 -15.39 -4.58
C VAL A 175 1.72 -14.85 -5.90
N GLN A 176 1.44 -13.54 -5.97
CA GLN A 176 0.98 -12.90 -7.21
C GLN A 176 1.97 -13.10 -8.36
N ALA A 177 3.26 -12.85 -8.10
CA ALA A 177 4.33 -12.97 -9.10
C ALA A 177 4.57 -14.42 -9.56
N SER A 178 4.21 -15.42 -8.73
CA SER A 178 4.30 -16.83 -9.10
C SER A 178 3.15 -17.32 -9.97
N GLU A 179 2.11 -16.49 -10.16
CA GLU A 179 0.84 -16.84 -10.82
C GLU A 179 0.12 -18.05 -10.18
N PHE A 180 0.51 -18.43 -8.97
CA PHE A 180 -0.10 -19.55 -8.23
C PHE A 180 -1.56 -19.27 -7.93
N SER A 181 -2.44 -20.12 -8.48
CA SER A 181 -3.90 -19.99 -8.38
C SER A 181 -4.48 -21.22 -7.70
N ILE A 182 -5.36 -21.01 -6.71
CA ILE A 182 -6.01 -22.12 -5.98
C ILE A 182 -7.15 -22.71 -6.83
N HIS A 183 -7.86 -21.88 -7.59
CA HIS A 183 -9.00 -22.27 -8.41
C HIS A 183 -9.17 -21.34 -9.62
N GLU A 184 -9.88 -21.77 -10.67
CA GLU A 184 -10.15 -20.92 -11.85
C GLU A 184 -11.01 -19.67 -11.55
N HIS A 185 -11.80 -19.73 -10.48
CA HIS A 185 -12.61 -18.63 -9.95
C HIS A 185 -12.02 -17.98 -8.70
N PHE A 186 -10.83 -18.43 -8.29
CA PHE A 186 -10.04 -17.88 -7.20
C PHE A 186 -8.55 -17.94 -7.57
N ASN A 187 -8.15 -17.01 -8.43
CA ASN A 187 -6.86 -16.96 -9.08
C ASN A 187 -5.77 -16.33 -8.18
N HIS A 188 -4.56 -16.19 -8.73
CA HIS A 188 -3.43 -15.57 -8.04
C HIS A 188 -3.67 -14.12 -7.59
N ASN A 189 -4.46 -13.32 -8.32
CA ASN A 189 -4.82 -11.96 -7.90
C ASN A 189 -5.79 -11.98 -6.73
N ASP A 190 -6.78 -12.87 -6.76
CA ASP A 190 -7.74 -13.02 -5.66
C ASP A 190 -7.04 -13.45 -4.37
N LEU A 191 -6.13 -14.42 -4.47
CA LEU A 191 -5.31 -14.88 -3.34
C LEU A 191 -4.36 -13.78 -2.84
N PHE A 192 -3.72 -13.06 -3.76
CA PHE A 192 -2.90 -11.90 -3.43
C PHE A 192 -3.70 -10.87 -2.63
N HIS A 193 -4.90 -10.51 -3.08
CA HIS A 193 -5.74 -9.53 -2.40
C HIS A 193 -6.11 -9.98 -0.99
N VAL A 194 -6.49 -11.25 -0.80
CA VAL A 194 -6.78 -11.79 0.53
C VAL A 194 -5.57 -11.73 1.45
N ILE A 195 -4.37 -12.03 0.94
CA ILE A 195 -3.13 -11.90 1.73
C ILE A 195 -2.86 -10.42 2.05
N GLN A 196 -3.09 -9.50 1.10
CA GLN A 196 -2.97 -8.06 1.36
C GLN A 196 -3.95 -7.57 2.42
N MET A 197 -5.17 -8.10 2.49
CA MET A 197 -6.13 -7.75 3.55
C MET A 197 -5.52 -8.06 4.94
N MET A 198 -4.91 -9.23 5.10
CA MET A 198 -4.24 -9.60 6.35
C MET A 198 -3.05 -8.69 6.66
N GLY A 199 -2.23 -8.37 5.64
CA GLY A 199 -1.12 -7.42 5.78
C GLY A 199 -1.58 -6.04 6.25
N MET A 200 -2.64 -5.51 5.60
CA MET A 200 -3.25 -4.22 5.95
C MET A 200 -3.82 -4.23 7.38
N ILE A 201 -4.46 -5.31 7.82
CA ILE A 201 -4.96 -5.42 9.20
C ILE A 201 -3.80 -5.28 10.20
N PHE A 202 -2.71 -6.02 10.00
CA PHE A 202 -1.54 -5.92 10.89
C PHE A 202 -0.90 -4.52 10.86
N MET A 203 -0.73 -3.93 9.68
CA MET A 203 -0.22 -2.55 9.57
C MET A 203 -1.14 -1.53 10.23
N TYR A 204 -2.45 -1.73 10.18
CA TYR A 204 -3.44 -0.86 10.81
C TYR A 204 -3.40 -1.00 12.33
N LEU A 205 -3.37 -2.23 12.86
CA LEU A 205 -3.20 -2.49 14.30
C LEU A 205 -1.90 -1.88 14.82
N GLY A 206 -0.82 -1.97 14.04
CA GLY A 206 0.44 -1.29 14.34
C GLY A 206 0.28 0.23 14.40
N GLY A 207 -0.44 0.81 13.45
CA GLY A 207 -0.75 2.24 13.42
C GLY A 207 -1.64 2.73 14.56
N LEU A 208 -2.50 1.86 15.12
CA LEU A 208 -3.30 2.18 16.30
C LEU A 208 -2.47 2.17 17.60
N ASP A 209 -1.51 1.25 17.71
CA ASP A 209 -0.67 1.09 18.90
C ASP A 209 0.48 2.11 18.97
N ILE A 210 1.10 2.41 17.83
CA ILE A 210 2.19 3.39 17.75
C ILE A 210 1.66 4.77 18.14
N GLY A 211 2.30 5.39 19.13
CA GLY A 211 1.91 6.71 19.62
C GLY A 211 0.74 6.71 20.63
N MET A 212 0.28 5.55 21.13
CA MET A 212 -0.70 5.51 22.24
C MET A 212 -0.17 6.09 23.56
N TYR A 213 1.15 6.12 23.75
CA TYR A 213 1.77 6.54 25.01
C TYR A 213 2.59 7.84 24.88
N VAL A 214 2.49 8.52 23.74
CA VAL A 214 3.17 9.81 23.52
C VAL A 214 2.18 10.91 23.92
N ASN A 215 2.37 11.43 25.14
CA ASN A 215 1.71 12.64 25.65
C ASN A 215 2.48 13.90 25.24
#